data_AF-A0A836BKI4-F1
#
_entry.id   AF-A0A836BKI4-F1
#
_cell.length_a   1.000
_cell.length_b   1.000
_cell.length_c   1.000
_cell.angle_alpha   90.00
_cell.angle_beta   90.00
_cell.angle_gamma   90.00
#
_symmetry.space_group_name_H-M   'P 1'
#
loop_
_entity.id
_entity.type
_entity.pdbx_description
1 polymer ?
#
loop_
_entity_poly.entity_id
_entity_poly.type
_entity_poly.pdbx_seq_one_letter_code
_entity_poly.pdbx_strand_id
1 'polypeptide(L)'
;MIDYSLNIGGSEWIIIVFVALVLILGTNKLPEAAKKIGKAMNEYKKAKDGIQEQMKDLTTENLKIDGPVENERKKLEMITKNLGVDPKGKTDDELRNIISSKIGKPEGSAKN
;
A
#
# COMPACT_ATOMS: atom_id res chain seq x y z
N MET A 1 47.89 11.99 -26.24
CA MET A 1 47.35 11.21 -25.11
C MET A 1 45.85 11.24 -25.28
N ILE A 2 45.18 10.09 -25.26
CA ILE A 2 43.77 10.03 -25.61
C ILE A 2 42.97 10.38 -24.35
N ASP A 3 42.58 11.63 -24.22
CA ASP A 3 41.70 12.11 -23.16
C ASP A 3 40.26 11.66 -23.46
N TYR A 4 39.99 10.37 -23.24
CA TYR A 4 38.63 9.85 -23.09
C TYR A 4 38.12 10.21 -21.69
N SER A 5 37.87 11.49 -21.45
CA SER A 5 37.03 11.88 -20.34
C SER A 5 35.62 11.41 -20.69
N LEU A 6 35.28 10.21 -20.19
CA LEU A 6 34.08 9.43 -20.47
C LEU A 6 32.84 10.31 -20.27
N ASN A 7 32.39 10.97 -21.34
CA ASN A 7 31.06 11.54 -21.47
C ASN A 7 30.04 10.40 -21.69
N ILE A 8 30.18 9.35 -20.91
CA ILE A 8 29.25 8.23 -20.87
C ILE A 8 28.10 8.71 -20.00
N GLY A 9 26.97 9.01 -20.64
CA GLY A 9 25.73 9.27 -19.95
C GLY A 9 25.28 8.04 -19.17
N GLY A 10 24.26 8.20 -18.31
CA GLY A 10 23.72 7.09 -17.52
C GLY A 10 23.24 5.90 -18.35
N SER A 11 22.86 6.12 -19.62
CA SER A 11 22.44 5.09 -20.58
C SER A 11 23.56 4.11 -20.95
N GLU A 12 24.78 4.59 -21.14
CA GLU A 12 25.91 3.77 -21.55
C GLU A 12 26.40 2.90 -20.39
N TRP A 13 26.29 3.39 -19.15
CA TRP A 13 26.53 2.59 -17.96
C TRP A 13 25.58 1.38 -17.86
N ILE A 14 24.32 1.53 -18.23
CA ILE A 14 23.34 0.42 -18.22
C ILE A 14 23.78 -0.68 -19.18
N ILE A 15 24.27 -0.31 -20.37
CA ILE A 15 24.75 -1.27 -21.37
C ILE A 15 26.00 -2.01 -20.85
N ILE A 16 26.95 -1.29 -20.26
CA ILE A 16 28.17 -1.88 -19.70
C ILE A 16 27.82 -2.89 -18.59
N VAL A 17 26.96 -2.50 -17.65
CA VAL A 17 26.51 -3.39 -16.57
C VAL A 17 25.76 -4.60 -17.13
N PHE A 18 24.89 -4.40 -18.11
CA PHE A 18 24.16 -5.49 -18.75
C PHE A 18 25.10 -6.50 -19.41
N VAL A 19 26.09 -6.04 -20.18
CA VAL A 19 27.09 -6.90 -20.82
C VAL A 19 27.93 -7.64 -19.76
N ALA A 20 28.37 -6.95 -18.71
CA ALA A 20 29.11 -7.58 -17.62
C ALA A 20 28.29 -8.69 -16.95
N LEU A 21 27.01 -8.45 -16.68
CA LEU A 21 26.10 -9.46 -16.14
C LEU A 21 25.91 -10.64 -17.09
N VAL A 22 25.73 -10.39 -18.40
CA VAL A 22 25.61 -11.44 -19.42
C VAL A 22 26.88 -12.29 -19.49
N LEU A 23 28.07 -11.71 -19.34
CA LEU A 23 29.33 -12.45 -19.37
C LEU A 23 29.52 -13.31 -18.12
N ILE A 24 29.15 -12.81 -16.94
CA ILE A 24 29.28 -13.56 -15.67
C ILE A 24 28.24 -14.66 -15.56
N LEU A 25 26.98 -14.36 -15.88
CA LEU A 25 25.84 -15.28 -15.73
C LEU A 25 25.64 -16.17 -16.96
N GLY A 26 26.07 -15.72 -18.14
CA GLY A 26 25.79 -16.35 -19.42
C GLY A 26 24.44 -15.96 -20.01
N THR A 27 24.34 -16.00 -21.34
CA THR A 27 23.14 -15.63 -22.12
C THR A 27 21.94 -16.53 -21.84
N ASN A 28 22.15 -17.77 -21.39
CA ASN A 28 21.08 -18.73 -21.09
C ASN A 28 20.47 -18.54 -19.69
N LYS A 29 21.24 -18.00 -18.73
CA LYS A 29 20.79 -17.89 -17.32
C LYS A 29 19.91 -16.68 -17.06
N LEU A 30 20.14 -15.58 -17.76
CA LEU A 30 19.27 -14.39 -17.70
C LEU A 30 17.82 -14.68 -18.10
N PRO A 31 17.52 -15.31 -19.25
CA PRO A 31 16.15 -15.65 -19.62
C PRO A 31 15.54 -16.73 -18.72
N GLU A 32 16.32 -17.70 -18.24
CA GLU A 32 15.85 -18.68 -17.25
C GLU A 32 15.44 -18.01 -15.93
N ALA A 33 16.25 -17.07 -15.42
CA ALA A 33 15.96 -16.31 -14.21
C ALA A 33 14.72 -15.43 -14.39
N ALA A 34 14.61 -14.72 -15.52
CA ALA A 34 13.44 -13.92 -15.85
C ALA A 34 12.16 -14.76 -15.91
N LYS A 35 12.20 -15.95 -16.52
CA LYS A 35 11.06 -16.89 -16.55
C LYS A 35 10.64 -17.33 -15.15
N LYS A 36 11.60 -17.65 -14.28
CA LYS A 36 11.33 -18.06 -12.88
C LYS A 36 10.71 -16.93 -12.06
N ILE A 37 11.30 -15.73 -12.14
CA ILE A 37 10.80 -14.53 -11.46
C ILE A 37 9.40 -14.18 -12.00
N GLY A 38 9.19 -14.22 -13.31
CA GLY A 38 7.90 -13.95 -13.93
C GLY A 38 6.82 -14.95 -13.48
N LYS A 39 7.16 -16.24 -13.40
CA LYS A 39 6.24 -17.27 -12.88
C LYS A 39 5.90 -17.03 -11.41
N ALA A 40 6.90 -16.76 -10.58
CA ALA A 40 6.70 -16.46 -9.16
C ALA A 40 5.85 -15.20 -8.94
N MET A 41 6.09 -14.13 -9.69
CA MET A 41 5.30 -12.90 -9.64
C MET A 41 3.85 -13.14 -10.09
N ASN A 42 3.64 -13.97 -11.11
CA ASN A 42 2.30 -14.32 -11.58
C ASN A 42 1.53 -15.15 -10.55
N GLU A 43 2.17 -16.14 -9.93
CA GLU A 43 1.58 -16.93 -8.84
C GLU A 43 1.29 -16.06 -7.61
N TYR A 44 2.22 -15.18 -7.23
CA TYR A 44 2.03 -14.22 -6.15
C TYR A 44 0.85 -13.29 -6.43
N LYS A 45 0.74 -12.74 -7.65
CA LYS A 45 -0.38 -11.89 -8.05
C LYS A 45 -1.71 -12.64 -7.95
N LYS A 46 -1.79 -13.86 -8.48
CA LYS A 46 -3.01 -14.70 -8.37
C LYS A 46 -3.40 -14.96 -6.91
N ALA A 47 -2.43 -15.27 -6.06
CA ALA A 47 -2.67 -15.49 -4.63
C ALA A 47 -3.17 -14.19 -3.95
N LYS A 48 -2.51 -13.06 -4.23
CA LYS A 48 -2.91 -11.74 -3.71
C LYS A 48 -4.33 -11.38 -4.15
N ASP A 49 -4.64 -11.54 -5.43
CA ASP A 49 -5.96 -11.21 -6.00
C ASP A 49 -7.04 -12.11 -5.38
N GLY A 50 -6.79 -13.41 -5.22
CA GLY A 50 -7.71 -14.34 -4.55
C GLY A 50 -7.90 -14.05 -3.05
N ILE A 51 -6.88 -13.56 -2.35
CA ILE A 51 -7.01 -13.10 -0.95
C ILE A 51 -7.81 -11.79 -0.89
N GLN A 52 -7.58 -10.86 -1.82
CA GLN A 52 -8.30 -9.60 -1.88
C GLN A 52 -9.79 -9.82 -2.16
N GLU A 53 -10.13 -10.74 -3.06
CA GLU A 53 -11.51 -11.13 -3.37
C GLU A 53 -12.19 -11.76 -2.14
N GLN A 54 -11.55 -12.73 -1.48
CA GLN A 54 -12.07 -13.32 -0.24
C GLN A 54 -12.25 -12.28 0.88
N MET A 55 -11.28 -11.38 1.06
CA MET A 55 -11.40 -10.31 2.06
C MET A 55 -12.55 -9.35 1.73
N LYS A 56 -12.75 -9.03 0.44
CA LYS A 56 -13.87 -8.20 -0.01
C LYS A 56 -15.21 -8.90 0.22
N ASP A 57 -15.30 -10.20 -0.02
CA ASP A 57 -16.53 -10.98 0.19
C ASP A 57 -16.86 -11.11 1.69
N LEU A 58 -15.86 -11.36 2.54
CA LEU A 58 -16.01 -11.37 4.00
C LEU A 58 -16.39 -9.99 4.57
N THR A 59 -15.85 -8.92 4.00
CA THR A 59 -16.22 -7.53 4.33
C THR A 59 -17.66 -7.21 3.89
N THR A 60 -18.10 -7.81 2.78
CA THR A 60 -19.46 -7.60 2.24
C THR A 60 -20.52 -8.33 3.08
N GLU A 61 -20.20 -9.48 3.68
CA GLU A 61 -21.20 -10.23 4.45
C GLU A 61 -21.42 -9.78 5.89
N ASN A 62 -20.48 -9.15 6.62
CA ASN A 62 -20.78 -8.76 8.02
C ASN A 62 -20.07 -7.54 8.62
N LEU A 63 -19.09 -6.89 7.99
CA LEU A 63 -18.46 -5.68 8.53
C LEU A 63 -17.97 -4.79 7.38
N LYS A 64 -18.62 -3.63 7.17
CA LYS A 64 -18.16 -2.58 6.25
C LYS A 64 -16.86 -1.95 6.75
N ILE A 65 -15.74 -2.66 6.66
CA ILE A 65 -14.40 -2.11 6.91
C ILE A 65 -13.93 -1.56 5.57
N ASP A 66 -14.08 -0.24 5.41
CA ASP A 66 -13.78 0.53 4.19
C ASP A 66 -12.24 0.65 3.99
N GLY A 67 -11.57 -0.48 3.74
CA GLY A 67 -10.13 -0.57 3.41
C GLY A 67 -9.15 -0.02 4.46
N PRO A 68 -7.83 -0.06 4.17
CA PRO A 68 -6.84 0.71 4.90
C PRO A 68 -7.20 2.19 4.83
N VAL A 69 -7.22 2.87 5.97
CA VAL A 69 -7.58 4.28 6.04
C VAL A 69 -6.41 5.10 5.47
N GLU A 70 -6.56 5.59 4.24
CA GLU A 70 -5.50 6.27 3.49
C GLU A 70 -5.07 7.61 4.10
N ASN A 71 -5.96 8.29 4.84
CA ASN A 71 -5.68 9.61 5.39
C ASN A 71 -6.23 9.78 6.83
N GLU A 72 -5.61 10.67 7.61
CA GLU A 72 -6.05 10.95 8.98
C GLU A 72 -7.52 11.40 9.03
N ARG A 73 -7.94 12.20 8.06
CA ARG A 73 -9.31 12.67 7.91
C ARG A 73 -10.33 11.52 7.94
N LYS A 74 -10.18 10.53 7.06
CA LYS A 74 -11.06 9.36 6.94
C LYS A 74 -11.04 8.52 8.22
N LYS A 75 -9.93 8.55 8.98
CA LYS A 75 -9.85 7.91 10.31
C LYS A 75 -10.76 8.61 11.31
N LEU A 76 -10.69 9.94 11.34
CA LEU A 76 -11.57 10.76 12.18
C LEU A 76 -13.04 10.60 11.78
N GLU A 77 -13.33 10.55 10.49
CA GLU A 77 -14.69 10.34 9.97
C GLU A 77 -15.24 8.96 10.35
N MET A 78 -14.43 7.90 10.22
CA MET A 78 -14.82 6.54 10.63
C MET A 78 -15.13 6.46 12.13
N ILE A 79 -14.24 6.99 12.98
CA ILE A 79 -14.45 6.96 14.43
C ILE A 79 -15.70 7.77 14.80
N THR A 80 -15.88 8.96 14.22
CA THR A 80 -17.05 9.82 14.48
C THR A 80 -18.36 9.15 14.05
N LYS A 81 -18.36 8.51 12.88
CA LYS A 81 -19.49 7.73 12.36
C LYS A 81 -19.84 6.56 13.27
N ASN A 82 -18.82 5.86 13.79
CA ASN A 82 -19.02 4.76 14.75
C ASN A 82 -19.53 5.24 16.11
N LEU A 83 -19.23 6.49 16.49
CA LEU A 83 -19.80 7.17 17.66
C LEU A 83 -21.22 7.73 17.43
N GLY A 84 -21.84 7.42 16.29
CA GLY A 84 -23.19 7.82 15.93
C GLY A 84 -23.33 9.29 15.51
N VAL A 85 -22.24 9.95 15.14
CA VAL A 85 -22.23 11.37 14.73
C VAL A 85 -21.89 11.48 13.24
N ASP A 86 -22.59 12.33 12.50
CA ASP A 86 -22.31 12.56 11.07
C ASP A 86 -21.05 13.46 10.92
N PRO A 87 -19.98 12.99 10.25
CA PRO A 87 -18.78 13.78 10.03
C PRO A 87 -18.88 14.81 8.91
N LYS A 88 -19.94 14.78 8.08
CA LYS A 88 -20.07 15.69 6.92
C LYS A 88 -20.12 17.15 7.34
N GLY A 89 -19.30 17.97 6.69
CA GLY A 89 -19.24 19.42 6.90
C GLY A 89 -18.49 19.88 8.15
N LYS A 90 -17.88 18.96 8.91
CA LYS A 90 -17.07 19.27 10.10
C LYS A 90 -15.59 19.39 9.77
N THR A 91 -14.84 20.25 10.44
CA THR A 91 -13.38 20.34 10.28
C THR A 91 -12.67 19.21 11.05
N ASP A 92 -11.39 18.96 10.76
CA ASP A 92 -10.63 17.89 11.41
C ASP A 92 -10.55 18.10 12.92
N ASP A 93 -10.43 19.36 13.36
CA ASP A 93 -10.36 19.73 14.76
C ASP A 93 -11.69 19.51 15.49
N GLU A 94 -12.82 19.78 14.82
CA GLU A 94 -14.15 19.48 15.35
C GLU A 94 -14.36 17.97 15.51
N LEU A 95 -13.93 17.17 14.53
CA LEU A 95 -14.00 15.71 14.63
C LEU A 95 -13.14 15.19 15.79
N ARG A 96 -11.91 15.70 15.96
CA ARG A 96 -11.03 15.33 17.08
C ARG A 96 -11.66 15.67 18.44
N ASN A 97 -12.32 16.83 18.55
CA ASN A 97 -12.98 17.25 19.78
C ASN A 97 -14.25 16.40 20.10
N ILE A 98 -15.01 16.00 19.08
CA ILE A 98 -16.15 15.09 19.25
C ILE A 98 -15.68 13.71 19.72
N ILE A 99 -14.59 13.20 19.13
CA ILE A 99 -14.01 11.92 19.51
C ILE A 99 -13.48 11.97 20.95
N SER A 100 -12.72 13.01 21.31
CA SER A 100 -12.16 13.12 22.66
C SER A 100 -13.23 13.28 23.74
N SER A 101 -14.29 14.04 23.46
CA SER A 101 -15.40 14.26 24.41
C SER A 101 -16.26 13.03 24.63
N LYS A 102 -16.48 12.20 23.59
CA LYS A 102 -17.25 10.95 23.69
C LYS A 102 -16.43 9.75 24.17
N ILE A 103 -15.13 9.66 23.85
CA ILE A 103 -14.25 8.58 24.33
C ILE A 103 -13.74 8.86 25.75
N GLY A 104 -13.49 10.13 26.09
CA GLY A 104 -13.04 10.55 27.42
C GLY A 104 -14.15 10.56 28.48
N LYS A 105 -15.42 10.50 28.07
CA LYS A 105 -16.54 10.21 28.98
C LYS A 105 -16.93 8.74 28.84
N PRO A 106 -16.75 7.91 29.86
CA PRO A 106 -17.38 6.60 29.86
C PRO A 106 -18.91 6.80 29.80
N GLU A 107 -19.53 6.30 28.74
CA GLU A 107 -20.98 6.15 28.63
C GLU A 107 -21.45 5.20 29.73
N GLY A 108 -21.70 5.77 30.93
CA GLY A 108 -22.07 5.02 32.13
C GLY A 108 -22.63 5.86 33.27
N SER A 109 -22.91 7.15 33.08
CA SER A 109 -23.51 8.02 34.10
C SER A 109 -24.88 8.54 33.66
N ALA A 110 -25.80 7.63 33.38
CA ALA A 110 -27.22 7.94 33.22
C ALA A 110 -28.09 6.71 33.52
N LYS A 111 -27.97 6.15 34.72
CA LYS A 111 -29.07 5.42 35.37
C LYS A 111 -28.80 5.22 36.86
N ASN A 112 -29.37 6.11 37.68
CA ASN A 112 -30.08 5.88 38.95
C ASN A 112 -30.25 7.21 39.66
#